data_AF-A0A378Y1J4-F1
#
_entry.id   AF-A0A378Y1J4-F1
#
_cell.length_a   1.000
_cell.length_b   1.000
_cell.length_c   1.000
_cell.angle_alpha   90.00
_cell.angle_beta   90.00
_cell.angle_gamma   90.00
#
_symmetry.space_group_name_H-M   'P 1'
#
loop_
_entity.id
_entity.type
_entity.pdbx_description
1 polymer ?
#
loop_
_entity_poly.entity_id
_entity_poly.type
_entity_poly.pdbx_seq_one_letter_code
_entity_poly.pdbx_strand_id
1 'polypeptide(L)'
;MGRQTQYKKSGIRGFWLNLNNYRLEEPEQFDELFWDYDKDYLKILIEDVSLHIKSLEYLDPINRDLEYVEVKIRIEYRTNHIGYYRLIFNLDGTVEDDFFISEWTGLRLYQTRALLEDIKEEIEAERINGEITEKEAIKLKEIIDEKKDMIRKEFSH
;
A
#
# COMPACT_ATOMS: atom_id res chain seq x y z
N MET A 1 10.01 16.79 25.87
CA MET A 1 9.31 16.24 24.68
C MET A 1 8.38 15.13 25.16
N GLY A 2 7.12 15.07 24.71
CA GLY A 2 6.18 14.04 25.18
C GLY A 2 6.49 12.66 24.58
N ARG A 3 6.20 11.56 25.30
CA ARG A 3 6.43 10.18 24.83
C ARG A 3 5.77 9.90 23.48
N GLN A 4 4.58 10.43 23.26
CA GLN A 4 3.88 10.32 21.98
C GLN A 4 4.70 10.90 20.81
N THR A 5 5.41 12.01 21.00
CA THR A 5 6.28 12.59 19.97
C THR A 5 7.48 11.70 19.66
N GLN A 6 8.01 10.99 20.65
CA GLN A 6 9.11 10.04 20.47
C GLN A 6 8.64 8.83 19.64
N TYR A 7 7.52 8.22 20.00
CA TYR A 7 6.95 7.09 19.24
C TYR A 7 6.68 7.45 17.79
N LYS A 8 6.11 8.62 17.53
CA LYS A 8 5.89 9.12 16.16
C LYS A 8 7.18 9.24 15.35
N LYS A 9 8.25 9.78 15.94
CA LYS A 9 9.56 9.90 15.28
C LYS A 9 10.19 8.53 15.01
N SER A 10 10.07 7.60 15.96
CA SER A 10 10.54 6.23 15.79
C SER A 10 9.76 5.51 14.70
N GLY A 11 8.43 5.66 14.66
CA GLY A 11 7.57 5.10 13.61
C GLY A 11 7.98 5.55 12.21
N ILE A 12 8.16 6.86 12.00
CA ILE A 12 8.59 7.38 10.69
C ILE A 12 9.96 6.83 10.30
N ARG A 13 10.90 6.74 11.25
CA ARG A 13 12.23 6.19 10.98
C ARG A 13 12.18 4.69 10.64
N GLY A 14 11.39 3.93 11.41
CA GLY A 14 11.15 2.51 11.19
C GLY A 14 10.58 2.25 9.80
N PHE A 15 9.55 3.01 9.40
CA PHE A 15 8.95 2.92 8.07
C PHE A 15 9.99 3.05 6.96
N TRP A 16 10.83 4.09 6.99
CA TRP A 16 11.82 4.31 5.94
C TRP A 16 12.91 3.24 5.92
N LEU A 17 13.30 2.71 7.09
CA LEU A 17 14.24 1.60 7.16
C LEU A 17 13.62 0.33 6.56
N ASN A 18 12.40 -0.01 6.99
CA ASN A 18 11.65 -1.17 6.53
C ASN A 18 11.42 -1.11 5.02
N LEU A 19 10.96 0.03 4.48
CA LEU A 19 10.75 0.22 3.03
C LEU A 19 12.04 0.02 2.23
N ASN A 20 13.18 0.52 2.72
CA ASN A 20 14.47 0.33 2.06
C ASN A 20 14.91 -1.14 2.08
N ASN A 21 14.71 -1.83 3.19
CA ASN A 21 15.00 -3.26 3.31
C ASN A 21 14.10 -4.07 2.39
N TYR A 22 12.78 -3.80 2.39
CA TYR A 22 11.81 -4.46 1.53
C TYR A 22 12.19 -4.37 0.05
N ARG A 23 12.66 -3.20 -0.41
CA ARG A 23 13.17 -3.01 -1.78
C ARG A 23 14.40 -3.87 -2.10
N LEU A 24 15.24 -4.17 -1.12
CA LEU A 24 16.47 -4.96 -1.30
C LEU A 24 16.23 -6.47 -1.17
N GLU A 25 15.36 -6.85 -0.24
CA GLU A 25 15.09 -8.24 0.13
C GLU A 25 14.06 -8.88 -0.81
N GLU A 26 13.04 -8.12 -1.22
CA GLU A 26 11.91 -8.60 -2.04
C GLU A 26 11.63 -7.65 -3.22
N PRO A 27 12.61 -7.42 -4.13
CA PRO A 27 12.49 -6.43 -5.21
C PRO A 27 11.30 -6.69 -6.14
N GLU A 28 10.98 -7.95 -6.43
CA GLU A 28 9.84 -8.30 -7.31
C GLU A 28 8.50 -7.87 -6.68
N GLN A 29 8.29 -8.16 -5.39
CA GLN A 29 7.09 -7.73 -4.68
C GLN A 29 7.06 -6.21 -4.48
N PHE A 30 8.24 -5.59 -4.29
CA PHE A 30 8.36 -4.14 -4.21
C PHE A 30 7.94 -3.49 -5.53
N ASP A 31 8.41 -4.00 -6.67
CA ASP A 31 8.03 -3.50 -7.99
C ASP A 31 6.55 -3.80 -8.30
N GLU A 32 5.99 -4.90 -7.79
CA GLU A 32 4.53 -5.10 -7.82
C GLU A 32 3.80 -4.04 -6.99
N LEU A 33 4.29 -3.64 -5.82
CA LEU A 33 3.64 -2.61 -4.99
C LEU A 33 3.89 -1.17 -5.48
N PHE A 34 5.05 -0.94 -6.10
CA PHE A 34 5.57 0.37 -6.49
C PHE A 34 6.15 0.33 -7.92
N TRP A 35 5.35 -0.12 -8.88
CA TRP A 35 5.73 -0.40 -10.29
C TRP A 35 6.47 0.71 -11.03
N ASP A 36 6.32 1.96 -10.59
CA ASP A 36 7.00 3.13 -11.11
C ASP A 36 7.58 4.00 -10.00
N TYR A 37 8.15 3.37 -8.97
CA TYR A 37 8.51 4.00 -7.71
C TYR A 37 9.19 5.36 -7.89
N ASP A 38 8.43 6.39 -7.57
CA ASP A 38 8.92 7.74 -7.34
C ASP A 38 8.46 8.18 -5.95
N LYS A 39 9.44 8.52 -5.12
CA LYS A 39 9.24 8.91 -3.73
C LYS A 39 8.31 10.10 -3.59
N ASP A 40 8.22 10.98 -4.58
CA ASP A 40 7.34 12.15 -4.55
C ASP A 40 5.85 11.76 -4.60
N TYR A 41 5.52 10.57 -5.10
CA TYR A 41 4.16 10.03 -5.07
C TYR A 41 3.86 9.25 -3.78
N LEU A 42 4.86 8.95 -2.95
CA LEU A 42 4.70 8.26 -1.68
C LEU A 42 4.45 9.25 -0.55
N LYS A 43 3.31 9.11 0.11
CA LYS A 43 2.91 9.87 1.30
C LYS A 43 2.69 8.91 2.46
N ILE A 44 3.14 9.33 3.63
CA ILE A 44 2.87 8.61 4.89
C ILE A 44 2.22 9.55 5.89
N LEU A 45 1.25 9.02 6.63
CA LEU A 45 0.54 9.76 7.67
C LEU A 45 0.50 8.90 8.92
N ILE A 46 0.88 9.46 10.07
CA ILE A 46 0.62 8.78 11.34
C ILE A 46 -0.89 8.86 11.57
N GLU A 47 -1.55 7.71 11.50
CA GLU A 47 -2.98 7.58 11.68
C GLU A 47 -3.32 7.62 13.17
N ASP A 48 -2.63 6.80 13.96
CA ASP A 48 -2.82 6.78 15.40
C ASP A 48 -1.55 6.33 16.16
N VAL A 49 -1.59 6.57 17.48
CA VAL A 49 -0.67 5.99 18.45
C VAL A 49 -1.53 5.46 19.58
N SER A 50 -1.53 4.14 19.75
CA SER A 50 -2.52 3.42 20.55
C SER A 50 -1.86 2.58 21.63
N LEU A 51 -2.44 2.55 22.83
CA LEU A 51 -2.09 1.58 23.87
C LEU A 51 -3.04 0.39 23.73
N HIS A 52 -2.49 -0.79 23.54
CA HIS A 52 -3.22 -2.05 23.51
C HIS A 52 -3.00 -2.77 24.83
N ILE A 53 -4.09 -3.24 25.42
CA ILE A 53 -4.10 -4.09 26.62
C ILE A 53 -4.88 -5.34 26.22
N LYS A 54 -4.20 -6.48 26.12
CA LYS A 54 -4.83 -7.74 25.73
C LYS A 54 -4.72 -8.76 26.85
N SER A 55 -5.85 -9.39 27.16
CA SER A 55 -5.88 -10.66 27.90
C SER A 55 -5.95 -11.78 26.87
N LEU A 56 -4.85 -12.52 26.70
CA LEU A 56 -4.79 -13.75 25.91
C LEU A 56 -4.68 -14.98 26.83
N GLU A 57 -5.42 -14.97 27.93
CA GLU A 57 -5.47 -16.06 28.92
C GLU A 57 -5.76 -17.45 28.29
N TYR A 58 -6.42 -17.47 27.12
CA TYR A 58 -6.77 -18.69 26.39
C TYR A 58 -5.65 -19.23 25.49
N LEU A 59 -4.62 -18.44 25.17
CA LEU A 59 -3.48 -18.84 24.34
C LEU A 59 -2.26 -19.21 25.18
N ASP A 60 -2.03 -18.48 26.27
CA ASP A 60 -0.94 -18.75 27.19
C ASP A 60 -1.31 -18.26 28.61
N PRO A 61 -1.67 -19.19 29.53
CA PRO A 61 -2.09 -18.85 30.89
C PRO A 61 -0.97 -18.27 31.76
N ILE A 62 0.29 -18.27 31.29
CA ILE A 62 1.44 -17.70 32.00
C ILE A 62 1.77 -16.29 31.49
N ASN A 63 1.22 -15.90 30.33
CA ASN A 63 1.53 -14.63 29.69
C ASN A 63 0.83 -13.48 30.44
N ARG A 64 1.61 -12.82 31.28
CA ARG A 64 1.21 -11.62 32.03
C ARG A 64 1.13 -10.47 31.05
N ASP A 65 -0.06 -9.92 30.88
CA ASP A 65 -0.33 -8.61 30.31
C ASP A 65 0.38 -8.34 28.97
N LEU A 66 -0.27 -8.71 27.86
CA LEU A 66 0.16 -8.28 26.52
C LEU A 66 -0.24 -6.81 26.33
N GLU A 67 0.50 -5.95 27.00
CA GLU A 67 0.41 -4.51 26.91
C GLU A 67 1.51 -3.96 26.01
N TYR A 68 1.12 -3.29 24.94
CA TYR A 68 2.05 -2.71 24.00
C TYR A 68 1.52 -1.40 23.44
N VAL A 69 2.43 -0.57 22.94
CA VAL A 69 2.09 0.66 22.22
C VAL A 69 2.27 0.41 20.73
N GLU A 70 1.24 0.68 19.93
CA GLU A 70 1.30 0.64 18.46
C GLU A 70 1.39 2.07 17.91
N VAL A 71 2.26 2.27 16.92
CA VAL A 71 2.20 3.42 16.01
C VAL A 71 1.74 2.92 14.65
N LYS A 72 0.56 3.36 14.22
CA LYS A 72 0.00 3.02 12.92
C LYS A 72 0.27 4.13 11.92
N ILE A 73 0.98 3.81 10.85
CA ILE A 73 1.31 4.73 9.76
C ILE A 73 0.57 4.28 8.51
N ARG A 74 -0.33 5.13 8.03
CA ARG A 74 -1.00 4.99 6.76
C ARG A 74 -0.03 5.28 5.62
N ILE A 75 -0.06 4.42 4.61
CA ILE A 75 0.74 4.54 3.40
C ILE A 75 -0.19 4.90 2.24
N GLU A 76 0.17 5.96 1.53
CA GLU A 76 -0.51 6.38 0.31
C GLU A 76 0.49 6.48 -0.84
N TYR A 77 0.14 5.94 -2.00
CA TYR A 77 0.94 6.04 -3.21
C TYR A 77 0.04 6.51 -4.37
N ARG A 78 0.49 7.55 -5.09
CA ARG A 78 -0.25 8.18 -6.20
C ARG A 78 -1.72 8.49 -5.83
N THR A 79 -1.91 9.10 -4.65
CA THR A 79 -3.21 9.50 -4.06
C THR A 79 -4.13 8.37 -3.57
N ASN A 80 -3.67 7.11 -3.61
CA ASN A 80 -4.43 5.96 -3.14
C ASN A 80 -3.88 5.44 -1.83
N HIS A 81 -4.75 4.90 -0.98
CA HIS A 81 -4.33 4.08 0.14
C HIS A 81 -3.80 2.75 -0.37
N ILE A 82 -2.60 2.35 0.07
CA ILE A 82 -2.01 1.07 -0.32
C ILE A 82 -1.70 0.16 0.88
N GLY A 83 -1.97 0.63 2.10
CA GLY A 83 -1.80 -0.16 3.30
C GLY A 83 -1.22 0.61 4.49
N TYR A 84 -0.69 -0.15 5.44
CA TYR A 84 -0.19 0.37 6.71
C TYR A 84 1.18 -0.16 7.05
N TYR A 85 1.97 0.67 7.68
CA TYR A 85 3.11 0.26 8.47
C TYR A 85 2.76 0.36 9.95
N ARG A 86 3.04 -0.69 10.71
CA ARG A 86 2.80 -0.75 12.16
C ARG A 86 4.12 -0.96 12.86
N LEU A 87 4.37 -0.15 13.89
CA LEU A 87 5.52 -0.31 14.77
C LEU A 87 5.04 -0.56 16.19
N ILE A 88 5.46 -1.67 16.79
CA ILE A 88 5.08 -2.12 18.12
C ILE A 88 6.21 -1.82 19.10
N PHE A 89 5.82 -1.28 20.26
CA PHE A 89 6.72 -0.99 21.35
C PHE A 89 6.28 -1.72 22.61
N ASN A 90 7.26 -2.22 23.35
CA ASN A 90 7.09 -2.57 24.75
C ASN A 90 6.75 -1.31 25.58
N LEU A 91 6.18 -1.49 26.77
CA LEU A 91 5.85 -0.36 27.66
C LEU A 91 7.06 0.44 28.14
N ASP A 92 8.26 -0.15 28.10
CA ASP A 92 9.52 0.54 28.39
C ASP A 92 9.99 1.45 27.24
N GLY A 93 9.31 1.40 26.09
CA GLY A 93 9.57 2.20 24.90
C GLY A 93 10.59 1.59 23.94
N THR A 94 11.04 0.36 24.19
CA THR A 94 11.84 -0.41 23.21
C THR A 94 10.96 -0.90 22.07
N VAL A 95 11.53 -1.00 20.86
CA VAL A 95 10.83 -1.58 19.70
C VAL A 95 10.79 -3.09 19.90
N GLU A 96 9.59 -3.66 19.78
CA GLU A 96 9.36 -5.10 19.86
C GLU A 96 9.35 -5.72 18.47
N ASP A 97 8.51 -5.17 17.57
CA ASP A 97 8.31 -5.71 16.22
C ASP A 97 7.76 -4.63 15.26
N ASP A 98 7.84 -4.89 13.96
CA ASP A 98 7.25 -4.06 12.91
C ASP A 98 6.60 -4.85 11.77
N PHE A 99 5.54 -4.29 11.20
CA PHE A 99 4.77 -4.93 10.12
C PHE A 99 4.53 -3.97 8.97
N PHE A 100 4.82 -4.43 7.76
CA PHE A 100 4.38 -3.79 6.53
C PHE A 100 3.19 -4.57 5.97
N ILE A 101 2.01 -3.95 5.97
CA ILE A 101 0.75 -4.57 5.55
C ILE A 101 0.24 -3.83 4.33
N SER A 102 0.41 -4.43 3.15
CA SER A 102 -0.18 -3.91 1.90
C SER A 102 -1.63 -4.37 1.74
N GLU A 103 -2.53 -3.45 1.39
CA GLU A 103 -3.88 -3.78 0.93
C GLU A 103 -3.83 -4.17 -0.55
N TRP A 104 -3.44 -5.42 -0.81
CA TRP A 104 -3.23 -6.00 -2.15
C TRP A 104 -4.40 -5.78 -3.12
N THR A 105 -5.62 -5.74 -2.60
CA THR A 105 -6.83 -5.48 -3.40
C THR A 105 -6.86 -4.06 -3.96
N GLY A 106 -6.48 -3.05 -3.17
CA GLY A 106 -6.42 -1.65 -3.62
C GLY A 106 -5.31 -1.41 -4.64
N LEU A 107 -4.15 -2.03 -4.43
CA LEU A 107 -3.00 -1.95 -5.34
C LEU A 107 -3.29 -2.62 -6.70
N ARG A 108 -3.78 -3.85 -6.71
CA ARG A 108 -4.04 -4.61 -7.95
C ARG A 108 -5.07 -3.91 -8.83
N LEU A 109 -6.09 -3.32 -8.20
CA LEU A 109 -7.06 -2.44 -8.86
C LEU A 109 -6.39 -1.25 -9.55
N TYR A 110 -5.48 -0.58 -8.85
CA TYR A 110 -4.78 0.59 -9.35
C TYR A 110 -3.89 0.25 -10.54
N GLN A 111 -3.03 -0.76 -10.42
CA GLN A 111 -2.14 -1.18 -11.51
C GLN A 111 -2.92 -1.63 -12.73
N THR A 112 -3.99 -2.40 -12.52
CA THR A 112 -4.83 -2.86 -13.62
C THR A 112 -5.50 -1.68 -14.32
N ARG A 113 -5.93 -0.65 -13.57
CA ARG A 113 -6.52 0.56 -14.18
C ARG A 113 -5.49 1.41 -14.92
N ALA A 114 -4.29 1.59 -14.38
CA ALA A 114 -3.23 2.35 -15.03
C ALA A 114 -2.80 1.67 -16.35
N LEU A 115 -2.52 0.36 -16.31
CA LEU A 115 -2.17 -0.43 -17.49
C LEU A 115 -3.26 -0.35 -18.58
N LEU A 116 -4.54 -0.39 -18.18
CA LEU A 116 -5.63 -0.25 -19.13
C LEU A 116 -5.69 1.14 -19.79
N GLU A 117 -5.28 2.22 -19.11
CA GLU A 117 -5.16 3.53 -19.74
C GLU A 117 -3.95 3.60 -20.69
N ASP A 118 -2.80 3.07 -20.28
CA ASP A 118 -1.59 3.04 -21.11
C ASP A 118 -1.86 2.29 -22.43
N ILE A 119 -2.57 1.16 -22.38
CA ILE A 119 -2.99 0.42 -23.59
C ILE A 119 -3.92 1.28 -24.47
N LYS A 120 -4.79 2.12 -23.90
CA LYS A 120 -5.64 3.04 -24.71
C LYS A 120 -4.81 4.10 -25.42
N GLU A 121 -3.73 4.57 -24.80
CA GLU A 121 -2.78 5.51 -25.41
C GLU A 121 -2.00 4.83 -26.54
N GLU A 122 -1.51 3.60 -26.34
CA GLU A 122 -0.84 2.81 -27.37
C GLU A 122 -1.76 2.54 -28.57
N ILE A 123 -3.02 2.14 -28.34
CA ILE A 123 -4.02 1.97 -29.41
C ILE A 123 -4.19 3.28 -30.21
N GLU A 124 -4.18 4.43 -29.54
CA GLU A 124 -4.30 5.72 -30.23
C GLU A 124 -3.06 6.04 -31.07
N ALA A 125 -1.86 5.71 -30.58
CA ALA A 125 -0.62 5.86 -31.31
C ALA A 125 -0.59 4.97 -32.56
N GLU A 126 -0.97 3.69 -32.45
CA GLU A 126 -1.08 2.77 -33.58
C GLU A 126 -2.11 3.25 -34.62
N ARG A 127 -3.24 3.81 -34.17
CA ARG A 127 -4.26 4.40 -35.05
C ARG A 127 -3.71 5.59 -35.83
N ILE A 128 -2.97 6.48 -35.17
CA ILE A 128 -2.34 7.66 -35.80
C ILE A 128 -1.27 7.22 -36.81
N ASN A 129 -0.51 6.16 -36.49
CA ASN A 129 0.50 5.59 -37.39
C ASN A 129 -0.12 4.82 -38.58
N GLY A 130 -1.43 4.60 -38.56
CA GLY A 130 -2.14 3.86 -39.61
C GLY A 130 -1.94 2.34 -39.53
N GLU A 131 -1.44 1.83 -38.41
CA GLU A 131 -1.24 0.41 -38.16
C GLU A 131 -2.56 -0.32 -37.89
N ILE A 132 -3.53 0.40 -37.31
CA ILE A 132 -4.90 -0.08 -37.09
C ILE A 132 -5.93 0.93 -37.60
N THR A 133 -7.11 0.45 -37.96
CA THR A 133 -8.21 1.30 -38.43
C THR A 133 -8.93 2.01 -37.27
N GLU A 134 -9.60 3.13 -37.57
CA GLU A 134 -10.47 3.85 -36.62
C GLU A 134 -11.49 2.90 -35.96
N LYS A 135 -12.09 2.01 -36.75
CA LYS A 135 -13.10 1.06 -36.28
C LYS A 135 -12.52 0.04 -35.30
N GLU A 136 -11.29 -0.42 -35.54
CA GLU A 136 -10.59 -1.33 -34.63
C GLU A 136 -10.20 -0.63 -33.33
N ALA A 137 -9.66 0.59 -33.42
CA ALA A 137 -9.30 1.40 -32.26
C ALA A 137 -10.51 1.67 -31.35
N ILE A 138 -11.65 2.07 -31.92
CA ILE A 138 -12.91 2.27 -31.17
C ILE A 138 -13.32 0.99 -30.44
N LYS A 139 -13.35 -0.14 -31.15
CA LYS A 139 -13.76 -1.42 -30.58
C LYS A 139 -12.85 -1.88 -29.43
N LEU A 140 -11.53 -1.71 -29.57
CA LEU A 140 -10.58 -2.07 -28.52
C LEU A 140 -10.73 -1.17 -27.28
N LYS A 141 -10.94 0.13 -27.49
CA LYS A 141 -11.20 1.08 -26.39
C LYS A 141 -12.50 0.78 -25.65
N GLU A 142 -13.56 0.38 -26.36
CA GLU A 142 -14.82 -0.06 -25.76
C GLU A 142 -14.62 -1.30 -24.87
N ILE A 143 -13.88 -2.31 -25.35
CA ILE A 143 -13.55 -3.51 -24.54
C ILE A 143 -12.78 -3.13 -23.27
N ILE A 144 -11.83 -2.21 -23.37
CA ILE A 144 -11.08 -1.73 -22.20
C ILE A 144 -12.01 -1.03 -21.20
N ASP A 145 -12.92 -0.18 -21.67
CA ASP A 145 -13.88 0.50 -20.79
C ASP A 145 -14.85 -0.49 -20.12
N GLU A 146 -15.30 -1.53 -20.82
CA GLU A 146 -16.07 -2.63 -20.23
C GLU A 146 -15.29 -3.37 -19.13
N LYS A 147 -14.00 -3.67 -19.37
CA LYS A 147 -13.14 -4.30 -18.36
C LYS A 147 -12.95 -3.41 -17.14
N LYS A 148 -12.76 -2.09 -17.33
CA LYS A 148 -12.69 -1.12 -16.22
C LYS A 148 -13.98 -1.11 -15.40
N ASP A 149 -15.13 -1.18 -16.04
CA ASP A 149 -16.43 -1.23 -15.35
C ASP A 149 -16.65 -2.54 -14.59
N MET A 150 -16.19 -3.69 -15.13
CA MET A 150 -16.20 -4.97 -14.41
C MET A 150 -15.36 -4.88 -13.14
N ILE A 151 -14.12 -4.39 -13.26
CA ILE A 151 -13.20 -4.18 -12.15
C ILE A 151 -13.82 -3.22 -11.12
N ARG A 152 -14.51 -2.15 -11.55
CA ARG A 152 -15.19 -1.25 -10.61
C ARG A 152 -16.29 -1.95 -9.82
N LYS A 153 -17.08 -2.81 -10.45
CA LYS A 153 -18.22 -3.52 -9.82
C LYS A 153 -17.77 -4.60 -8.86
N GLU A 154 -16.73 -5.35 -9.22
CA GLU A 154 -16.21 -6.47 -8.41
C GLU A 154 -15.64 -6.01 -7.06
N PHE A 155 -15.21 -4.75 -6.95
CA PHE A 155 -14.56 -4.21 -5.75
C PHE A 155 -15.35 -3.08 -5.06
N SER A 156 -16.63 -2.86 -5.42
CA SER A 156 -17.51 -1.87 -4.77
C SER A 156 -18.31 -2.49 -3.59
N HIS A 157 -17.71 -3.35 -2.77
CA HIS A 157 -18.35 -3.98 -1.60
C HIS A 157 -17.99 -3.28 -0.29
#